data_AF-A0A7K0PEC5-F1
#
_entry.id   AF-A0A7K0PEC5-F1
#
_cell.length_a   1.000
_cell.length_b   1.000
_cell.length_c   1.000
_cell.angle_alpha   90.00
_cell.angle_beta   90.00
_cell.angle_gamma   90.00
#
_symmetry.space_group_name_H-M   'P 1'
#
loop_
_entity.id
_entity.type
_entity.pdbx_description
1 polymer ?
#
loop_
_entity_poly.entity_id
_entity_poly.type
_entity_poly.pdbx_seq_one_letter_code
_entity_poly.pdbx_strand_id
1 'polypeptide(L)'
;MRFALEPSRDVGLQHVLRNGIALLEHREMNQDRRRVLDGLLEIVSDADRGSGALREHGLTFALDERCAFERYSLFVRYLEDSVDDLPRRLSEARETLQLIGASGDVSRECAASVGDLLARLLGALERDRAFAPLATVRDVHYN
;
A
#
# COMPACT_ATOMS: atom_id res chain seq x y z
N MET A 1 15.33 16.59 5.73
CA MET A 1 15.16 15.67 4.59
C MET A 1 15.04 14.26 5.14
N ARG A 2 13.84 13.66 5.16
CA ARG A 2 13.72 12.22 5.44
C ARG A 2 14.27 11.51 4.21
N PHE A 3 15.41 10.83 4.33
CA PHE A 3 15.80 9.83 3.34
C PHE A 3 14.65 8.83 3.30
N ALA A 4 13.79 8.95 2.30
CA ALA A 4 12.70 8.01 2.08
C ALA A 4 13.38 6.69 1.72
N LEU A 5 13.45 5.78 2.70
CA LEU A 5 13.89 4.42 2.46
C LEU A 5 13.11 3.90 1.25
N GLU A 6 13.79 3.15 0.38
CA GLU A 6 13.07 2.41 -0.68
C GLU A 6 11.90 1.66 -0.04
N PRO A 7 10.71 1.63 -0.65
CA PRO A 7 9.55 0.98 -0.04
C PRO A 7 9.79 -0.49 0.36
N SER A 8 10.66 -1.20 -0.36
CA SER A 8 11.11 -2.56 -0.04
C SER A 8 12.00 -2.64 1.22
N ARG A 9 12.55 -1.52 1.68
CA ARG A 9 13.32 -1.34 2.93
C ARG A 9 12.52 -0.66 4.04
N ASP A 10 11.31 -0.17 3.76
CA ASP A 10 10.42 0.42 4.76
C ASP A 10 9.72 -0.69 5.57
N VAL A 11 10.31 -0.98 6.73
CA VAL A 11 9.79 -1.98 7.68
C VAL A 11 8.43 -1.57 8.23
N GLY A 12 8.15 -0.27 8.38
CA GLY A 12 6.88 0.23 8.86
C GLY A 12 5.75 -0.08 7.88
N LEU A 13 5.97 0.20 6.59
CA LEU A 13 5.01 -0.13 5.52
C LEU A 13 4.71 -1.63 5.48
N GLN A 14 5.73 -2.49 5.54
CA GLN A 14 5.54 -3.94 5.53
C GLN A 14 4.74 -4.44 6.74
N HIS A 15 4.98 -3.87 7.93
CA HIS A 15 4.20 -4.22 9.12
C HIS A 15 2.73 -3.80 9.01
N VAL A 16 2.46 -2.60 8.48
CA VAL A 16 1.08 -2.13 8.26
C VAL A 16 0.35 -3.08 7.29
N LEU A 17 1.00 -3.46 6.18
CA LEU A 17 0.41 -4.40 5.21
C LEU A 17 0.15 -5.79 5.82
N ARG A 18 1.12 -6.37 6.53
CA ARG A 18 0.98 -7.68 7.18
C ARG A 18 -0.14 -7.70 8.22
N ASN A 19 -0.17 -6.69 9.09
CA ASN A 19 -1.20 -6.56 10.11
C ASN A 19 -2.58 -6.34 9.49
N GLY A 20 -2.63 -5.61 8.37
CA GLY A 20 -3.85 -5.41 7.61
C GLY A 20 -4.42 -6.68 7.01
N ILE A 21 -3.59 -7.52 6.41
CA ILE A 21 -4.00 -8.84 5.90
C ILE A 21 -4.54 -9.70 7.05
N ALA A 22 -3.84 -9.76 8.18
CA ALA A 22 -4.29 -10.53 9.34
C ALA A 22 -5.64 -10.05 9.89
N LEU A 23 -5.90 -8.74 9.85
CA LEU A 23 -7.16 -8.12 10.24
C LEU A 23 -8.31 -8.54 9.31
N LEU A 24 -8.06 -8.57 7.99
CA LEU A 24 -9.04 -8.99 6.99
C LEU A 24 -9.36 -10.49 7.07
N GLU A 25 -8.41 -11.31 7.54
CA GLU A 25 -8.57 -12.76 7.78
C GLU A 25 -9.32 -13.11 9.08
N HIS A 26 -9.92 -12.12 9.77
CA HIS A 26 -10.61 -12.30 11.05
C HIS A 26 -9.75 -12.88 12.19
N ARG A 27 -8.44 -12.63 12.19
CA ARG A 27 -7.60 -12.97 13.35
C ARG A 27 -7.87 -11.95 14.48
N GLU A 28 -8.17 -12.42 15.69
CA GLU A 28 -8.47 -11.56 16.84
C GLU A 28 -7.30 -10.61 17.14
N MET A 29 -7.52 -9.30 17.07
CA MET A 29 -6.55 -8.30 17.53
C MET A 29 -7.25 -7.09 18.18
N ASN A 30 -6.67 -6.63 19.28
CA ASN A 30 -7.16 -5.59 20.23
C ASN A 30 -7.12 -4.15 19.65
N GLN A 31 -7.09 -3.11 20.51
CA GLN A 31 -7.08 -1.67 20.16
C GLN A 31 -6.15 -1.26 18.99
N ASP A 32 -5.10 -2.03 18.69
CA ASP A 32 -4.23 -1.85 17.54
C ASP A 32 -4.96 -2.00 16.18
N ARG A 33 -6.12 -2.67 16.16
CA ARG A 33 -6.97 -2.86 14.98
C ARG A 33 -7.31 -1.54 14.30
N ARG A 34 -7.71 -0.53 15.08
CA ARG A 34 -8.12 0.78 14.53
C ARG A 34 -6.92 1.50 13.90
N ARG A 35 -5.77 1.51 14.57
CA ARG A 35 -4.54 2.14 14.04
C ARG A 35 -4.06 1.49 12.74
N VAL A 36 -4.08 0.16 12.68
CA VAL A 36 -3.70 -0.58 11.46
C VAL A 36 -4.67 -0.25 10.32
N LEU A 37 -5.97 -0.26 10.61
CA LEU A 37 -6.98 0.06 9.61
C LEU A 37 -6.86 1.51 9.11
N ASP A 38 -6.63 2.47 10.01
CA ASP A 38 -6.41 3.88 9.65
C ASP A 38 -5.19 4.01 8.72
N GLY A 39 -4.09 3.32 9.01
CA GLY A 39 -2.90 3.31 8.16
C GLY A 39 -3.13 2.67 6.79
N LEU A 40 -3.88 1.57 6.71
CA LEU A 40 -4.27 0.98 5.41
C LEU A 40 -5.17 1.91 4.61
N LEU A 41 -6.14 2.53 5.28
CA LEU A 41 -7.06 3.45 4.64
C LEU A 41 -6.33 4.68 4.10
N GLU A 42 -5.34 5.20 4.83
CA GLU A 42 -4.47 6.29 4.36
C GLU A 42 -3.74 5.87 3.08
N ILE A 43 -3.04 4.73 3.10
CA ILE A 43 -2.27 4.22 1.95
C ILE A 43 -3.16 4.04 0.71
N VAL A 44 -4.30 3.37 0.87
CA VAL A 44 -5.21 3.05 -0.24
C VAL A 44 -5.93 4.32 -0.72
N SER A 45 -6.33 5.21 0.17
CA SER A 45 -7.01 6.46 -0.21
C SER A 45 -6.09 7.42 -0.96
N ASP A 46 -4.83 7.52 -0.56
CA ASP A 46 -3.83 8.32 -1.26
C ASP A 46 -3.51 7.72 -2.64
N ALA A 47 -3.42 6.40 -2.75
CA ALA A 47 -3.23 5.74 -4.03
C ALA A 47 -4.46 5.90 -4.96
N ASP A 48 -5.68 5.73 -4.44
CA ASP A 48 -6.94 5.96 -5.17
C ASP A 48 -7.01 7.41 -5.69
N ARG A 49 -6.73 8.40 -4.84
CA ARG A 49 -6.68 9.82 -5.22
C ARG A 49 -5.63 10.09 -6.31
N GLY A 50 -4.43 9.55 -6.15
CA GLY A 50 -3.36 9.69 -7.14
C GLY A 50 -3.72 9.08 -8.49
N SER A 51 -4.49 7.98 -8.49
CA SER A 51 -5.02 7.37 -9.72
C SER A 51 -6.04 8.28 -10.43
N GLY A 52 -6.92 8.94 -9.67
CA GLY A 52 -7.90 9.90 -10.20
C GLY A 52 -7.24 11.14 -10.79
N ALA A 53 -6.31 11.73 -10.04
CA ALA A 53 -5.56 12.91 -10.47
C ALA A 53 -4.83 12.71 -11.80
N LEU A 54 -4.17 11.57 -11.97
CA LEU A 54 -3.47 11.24 -13.22
C LEU A 54 -4.42 11.14 -14.42
N ARG A 55 -5.66 10.65 -14.21
CA ARG A 55 -6.68 10.52 -15.25
C ARG A 55 -7.32 11.86 -15.63
N GLU A 56 -7.52 12.74 -14.67
CA GLU A 56 -8.23 14.02 -14.86
C GLU A 56 -7.32 15.15 -15.36
N HIS A 57 -6.06 15.22 -14.88
CA HIS A 57 -5.18 16.37 -15.11
C HIS A 57 -3.87 16.04 -15.84
N GLY A 58 -3.65 14.77 -16.20
CA GLY A 58 -2.39 14.31 -16.82
C GLY A 58 -1.19 14.50 -15.88
N LEU A 59 -0.02 14.85 -16.43
CA LEU A 59 1.23 15.05 -15.65
C LEU A 59 1.29 16.40 -14.91
N THR A 60 0.26 17.24 -15.04
CA THR A 60 0.20 18.58 -14.44
C THR A 60 -0.24 18.48 -12.97
N PHE A 61 0.59 17.85 -12.15
CA PHE A 61 0.29 17.64 -10.73
C PHE A 61 0.49 18.93 -9.92
N ALA A 62 -0.54 19.32 -9.17
CA ALA A 62 -0.39 20.32 -8.12
C ALA A 62 0.56 19.78 -7.03
N LEU A 63 1.38 20.67 -6.46
CA LEU A 63 2.31 20.32 -5.37
C LEU A 63 1.59 19.67 -4.18
N ASP A 64 0.30 19.94 -4.03
CA ASP A 64 -0.56 19.45 -2.95
C ASP A 64 -0.86 17.94 -3.05
N GLU A 65 -0.73 17.33 -4.24
CA GLU A 65 -1.07 15.91 -4.46
C GLU A 65 0.15 14.98 -4.55
N ARG A 66 1.34 15.49 -4.26
CA ARG A 66 2.59 14.75 -4.37
C ARG A 66 2.59 13.43 -3.58
N CYS A 67 2.07 13.43 -2.34
CA CYS A 67 2.00 12.23 -1.51
C CYS A 67 1.10 11.16 -2.14
N ALA A 68 -0.06 11.57 -2.64
CA ALA A 68 -1.01 10.68 -3.32
C ALA A 68 -0.40 10.06 -4.59
N PHE A 69 0.29 10.87 -5.40
CA PHE A 69 0.99 10.39 -6.58
C PHE A 69 2.12 9.40 -6.24
N GLU A 70 2.93 9.70 -5.21
CA GLU A 70 3.99 8.79 -4.74
C GLU A 70 3.40 7.45 -4.27
N ARG A 71 2.25 7.45 -3.61
CA ARG A 71 1.55 6.22 -3.21
C ARG A 71 0.98 5.47 -4.39
N TYR A 72 0.31 6.14 -5.32
CA TYR A 72 -0.18 5.49 -6.54
C TYR A 72 0.95 4.87 -7.36
N SER A 73 2.06 5.61 -7.55
CA SER A 73 3.24 5.15 -8.29
C SER A 73 3.87 3.89 -7.70
N LEU A 74 3.81 3.74 -6.37
CA LEU A 74 4.24 2.52 -5.70
C LEU A 74 3.39 1.32 -6.12
N PHE A 75 2.06 1.45 -6.10
CA PHE A 75 1.17 0.37 -6.53
C PHE A 75 1.38 0.02 -8.00
N VAL A 76 1.49 1.02 -8.89
CA VAL A 76 1.79 0.78 -10.31
C VAL A 76 3.10 -0.01 -10.44
N ARG A 77 4.21 0.50 -9.88
CA ARG A 77 5.54 -0.13 -10.00
C ARG A 77 5.56 -1.60 -9.56
N TYR A 78 4.80 -1.95 -8.53
CA TYR A 78 4.87 -3.30 -7.93
C TYR A 78 3.72 -4.23 -8.33
N LEU A 79 2.64 -3.72 -8.93
CA LEU A 79 1.44 -4.51 -9.23
C LEU A 79 0.98 -4.46 -10.68
N GLU A 80 1.50 -3.57 -11.53
CA GLU A 80 1.01 -3.34 -12.90
C GLU A 80 0.86 -4.63 -13.72
N ASP A 81 1.79 -5.57 -13.62
CA ASP A 81 1.75 -6.85 -14.35
C ASP A 81 0.84 -7.92 -13.73
N SER A 82 0.27 -7.66 -12.55
CA SER A 82 -0.39 -8.68 -11.71
C SER A 82 -1.81 -8.34 -11.28
N VAL A 83 -2.27 -7.12 -11.58
CA VAL A 83 -3.58 -6.61 -11.20
C VAL A 83 -4.18 -5.88 -12.39
N ASP A 84 -5.15 -6.52 -13.02
CA ASP A 84 -5.97 -5.89 -14.06
C ASP A 84 -6.79 -4.75 -13.44
N ASP A 85 -6.79 -3.59 -14.11
CA ASP A 85 -7.57 -2.42 -13.72
C ASP A 85 -7.32 -1.97 -12.27
N LEU A 86 -6.03 -1.71 -11.97
CA LEU A 86 -5.57 -1.22 -10.67
C LEU A 86 -6.39 -0.02 -10.13
N PRO A 87 -6.79 0.99 -10.92
CA PRO A 87 -7.61 2.11 -10.42
C PRO A 87 -8.94 1.64 -9.81
N ARG A 88 -9.68 0.76 -10.50
CA ARG A 88 -10.93 0.21 -9.95
C ARG A 88 -10.68 -0.58 -8.66
N ARG A 89 -9.61 -1.39 -8.63
CA ARG A 89 -9.25 -2.18 -7.44
C ARG A 89 -8.91 -1.32 -6.22
N LEU A 90 -8.25 -0.18 -6.42
CA LEU A 90 -7.97 0.77 -5.34
C LEU A 90 -9.24 1.41 -4.79
N SER A 91 -10.17 1.78 -5.68
CA SER A 91 -11.46 2.34 -5.30
C SER A 91 -12.30 1.34 -4.47
N GLU A 92 -12.39 0.09 -4.93
CA GLU A 92 -13.06 -1.01 -4.21
C GLU A 92 -12.42 -1.26 -2.85
N ALA A 93 -11.09 -1.26 -2.78
CA ALA A 93 -10.37 -1.45 -1.53
C ALA A 93 -10.62 -0.32 -0.53
N ARG A 94 -10.65 0.93 -1.00
CA ARG A 94 -10.96 2.09 -0.16
C ARG A 94 -12.35 1.97 0.46
N GLU A 95 -13.37 1.71 -0.35
CA GLU A 95 -14.76 1.56 0.11
C GLU A 95 -14.90 0.43 1.13
N THR A 96 -14.28 -0.72 0.84
CA THR A 96 -14.30 -1.89 1.73
C THR A 96 -13.66 -1.56 3.09
N LEU A 97 -12.49 -0.93 3.10
CA LEU A 97 -11.79 -0.56 4.35
C LEU A 97 -12.58 0.46 5.16
N GLN A 98 -13.25 1.42 4.51
CA GLN A 98 -14.15 2.38 5.18
C GLN A 98 -15.33 1.67 5.84
N LEU A 99 -15.98 0.72 5.17
CA LEU A 99 -17.09 -0.05 5.72
C LEU A 99 -16.65 -0.87 6.94
N ILE A 100 -15.47 -1.51 6.88
CA ILE A 100 -14.90 -2.24 8.02
C ILE A 100 -14.67 -1.29 9.21
N GLY A 101 -14.18 -0.07 8.95
CA GLY A 101 -13.92 0.93 9.99
C GLY A 101 -15.19 1.47 10.65
N ALA A 102 -16.25 1.60 9.86
CA ALA A 102 -17.57 2.01 10.32
C ALA A 102 -18.33 0.90 11.08
N SER A 103 -17.71 -0.26 11.32
CA SER A 103 -18.36 -1.47 11.88
C SER A 103 -19.52 -1.99 11.01
N GLY A 104 -19.49 -1.70 9.71
CA GLY A 104 -20.44 -2.22 8.74
C GLY A 104 -20.22 -3.71 8.49
N ASP A 105 -21.28 -4.40 8.11
CA ASP A 105 -21.19 -5.80 7.69
C ASP A 105 -20.57 -5.84 6.29
N VAL A 106 -19.41 -6.48 6.17
CA VAL A 106 -18.66 -6.58 4.92
C VAL A 106 -18.62 -8.04 4.51
N SER A 107 -18.90 -8.31 3.24
CA SER A 107 -18.87 -9.69 2.74
C SER A 107 -17.45 -10.26 2.85
N ARG A 108 -17.35 -11.55 3.15
CA ARG A 108 -16.05 -12.25 3.19
C ARG A 108 -15.33 -12.19 1.84
N GLU A 109 -16.07 -12.13 0.75
CA GLU A 109 -15.53 -11.99 -0.60
C GLU A 109 -14.85 -10.63 -0.79
N CYS A 110 -15.48 -9.53 -0.34
CA CYS A 110 -14.88 -8.20 -0.39
C CYS A 110 -13.61 -8.13 0.47
N ALA A 111 -13.66 -8.63 1.71
CA ALA A 111 -12.49 -8.69 2.59
C ALA A 111 -11.35 -9.52 1.98
N ALA A 112 -11.66 -10.68 1.37
CA ALA A 112 -10.68 -11.53 0.71
C ALA A 112 -10.07 -10.85 -0.52
N SER A 113 -10.86 -10.14 -1.34
CA SER A 113 -10.37 -9.41 -2.51
C SER A 113 -9.40 -8.30 -2.10
N VAL A 114 -9.69 -7.55 -1.04
CA VAL A 114 -8.76 -6.54 -0.51
C VAL A 114 -7.51 -7.19 0.07
N GLY A 115 -7.67 -8.31 0.77
CA GLY A 115 -6.56 -9.10 1.31
C GLY A 115 -5.59 -9.56 0.22
N ASP A 116 -6.10 -10.06 -0.91
CA ASP A 116 -5.29 -10.49 -2.06
C ASP A 116 -4.49 -9.32 -2.66
N LEU A 117 -5.13 -8.16 -2.84
CA LEU A 117 -4.46 -6.95 -3.34
C LEU A 117 -3.28 -6.55 -2.44
N LEU A 118 -3.49 -6.50 -1.13
CA LEU A 118 -2.44 -6.15 -0.15
C LEU A 118 -1.34 -7.21 -0.08
N ALA A 119 -1.69 -8.50 -0.18
CA ALA A 119 -0.75 -9.61 -0.18
C ALA A 119 0.16 -9.60 -1.41
N ARG A 120 -0.38 -9.30 -2.60
CA ARG A 120 0.41 -9.13 -3.82
C ARG A 120 1.41 -7.98 -3.68
N LEU A 121 0.98 -6.86 -3.10
CA LEU A 121 1.86 -5.71 -2.92
C LEU A 121 3.00 -6.05 -1.95
N LEU A 122 2.67 -6.65 -0.82
CA LEU A 122 3.65 -7.08 0.16
C LEU A 122 4.65 -8.08 -0.46
N GLY A 123 4.16 -9.09 -1.19
CA GLY A 123 5.02 -10.07 -1.83
C GLY A 123 5.94 -9.46 -2.89
N ALA A 124 5.47 -8.46 -3.64
CA ALA A 124 6.30 -7.72 -4.59
C ALA A 124 7.41 -6.93 -3.88
N LEU A 125 7.10 -6.24 -2.78
CA LEU A 125 8.08 -5.51 -1.97
C LEU A 125 9.12 -6.44 -1.33
N GLU A 126 8.70 -7.62 -0.85
CA GLU A 126 9.59 -8.62 -0.27
C GLU A 126 10.54 -9.24 -1.32
N ARG A 127 10.03 -9.51 -2.53
CA ARG A 127 10.88 -9.97 -3.65
C ARG A 127 11.90 -8.92 -4.03
N ASP A 128 11.49 -7.66 -4.21
CA ASP A 128 12.40 -6.56 -4.53
C ASP A 128 13.51 -6.43 -3.47
N ARG A 129 13.16 -6.55 -2.19
CA ARG A 129 14.15 -6.58 -1.09
C ARG A 129 15.13 -7.75 -1.20
N ALA A 130 14.66 -8.93 -1.59
CA ALA A 130 15.51 -10.12 -1.72
C ALA A 130 16.47 -10.03 -2.93
N PHE A 131 16.08 -9.30 -3.97
CA PHE A 131 16.90 -9.07 -5.17
C PHE A 131 17.75 -7.80 -5.08
N ALA A 132 17.47 -6.90 -4.14
CA ALA A 132 18.34 -5.78 -3.86
C ALA A 132 19.71 -6.30 -3.43
N PRO A 133 20.81 -5.91 -4.13
CA PRO A 133 22.14 -6.36 -3.76
C PRO A 133 22.39 -5.99 -2.30
N LEU A 134 22.76 -6.99 -1.49
CA LEU A 134 23.32 -6.74 -0.16
C LEU A 134 24.41 -5.71 -0.36
N ALA A 135 24.28 -4.54 0.27
CA ALA A 135 25.30 -3.51 0.23
C ALA A 135 26.63 -4.20 0.55
N THR A 136 27.48 -4.36 -0.46
CA THR A 136 28.76 -5.01 -0.25
C THR A 136 29.52 -4.15 0.74
N VAL A 137 30.24 -4.78 1.66
CA VAL A 137 31.06 -4.16 2.73
C VAL A 137 32.08 -3.14 2.20
N ARG A 138 32.19 -2.96 0.87
CA ARG A 138 33.06 -2.02 0.18
C ARG A 138 32.65 -0.55 0.23
N ASP A 139 31.42 -0.21 0.64
CA ASP A 139 30.97 1.19 0.76
C ASP A 139 31.18 1.82 2.16
N VAL A 140 31.88 1.13 3.08
CA VAL A 140 32.17 1.66 4.44
C VAL A 140 33.57 2.29 4.55
N HIS A 141 34.32 2.39 3.47
CA HIS A 141 35.60 3.11 3.47
C HIS A 141 35.72 4.03 2.25
N TYR A 142 36.17 5.28 2.53
CA TYR A 142 36.32 6.47 1.66
C TYR A 142 35.03 7.30 1.53
N ASN A 143 34.84 8.47 2.16
CA ASN A 143 35.74 9.49 2.73
C ASN A 143 35.16 10.08 4.02
#